data_AF-A0A0N1NNE9-F1
#
_entry.id   AF-A0A0N1NNE9-F1
#
_cell.length_a   1.000
_cell.length_b   1.000
_cell.length_c   1.000
_cell.angle_alpha   90.00
_cell.angle_beta   90.00
_cell.angle_gamma   90.00
#
_symmetry.space_group_name_H-M   'P 1'
#
loop_
_entity.id
_entity.type
_entity.pdbx_description
1 polymer ?
#
loop_
_entity_poly.entity_id
_entity_poly.type
_entity_poly.pdbx_seq_one_letter_code
_entity_poly.pdbx_strand_id
1 'polypeptide(L)'
;MQVGHVRDGDQDEVVVGPGEMEDGPGLRQRPDPLHERPDQLAAVRSDLHGQQGFQAPPELRRIEAQLMAENHPRAAQPRHPVQAGRGRDSDLRGEIAVRRPCVVLEQPQQMKIHRIEYDRFGHGPNVTRSVRPGSRPVFSLLCMESVVHDAYEAQDGSCDTQGDSYDGRDDLYGVQDTRALAPRALATEAVHAGREDLARLGLHAAPIDLSTTYPSYDSRGEAARIDAFAADGAEPEGPPVYGRLGNPTVARFETALARLEGTESAVAFASGMAALSAVLLVRNALGLRHVVAVRPLYGCSDHLLTAGLLGSEVTWVDPAGIADALRPDTGLVMVESPANPTLAELDLRAVAHACGSVPLLADNTFATPVLQRPAEQGARLVLHSATKYLGGHGDVMAGVVACDEEFARGLRQVRFATGGVLHPLAGYLLLRGLSTLPVRVRAASANAAELARRLAADPRVDRVHYPRIGGAMIAFEVHGDPHEVIAGVRLITPAVSLGSVDSLIQHPASISHRIVAADDRRESGVGDRLLRLSVGLEDVEDLWADLDGALGR
;
A
#
# COMPACT_ATOMS: atom_id res chain seq x y z
N MET A 1 43.48 28.46 28.05
CA MET A 1 42.51 28.93 29.06
C MET A 1 42.88 28.30 30.39
N GLN A 2 43.14 29.11 31.42
CA GLN A 2 43.12 28.65 32.82
C GLN A 2 41.69 28.79 33.35
N VAL A 3 41.25 27.82 34.15
CA VAL A 3 39.95 27.83 34.83
C VAL A 3 40.22 28.05 36.32
N GLY A 4 39.70 29.13 36.88
CA GLY A 4 39.71 29.41 38.31
C GLY A 4 38.28 29.47 38.84
N HIS A 5 38.01 28.79 39.96
CA HIS A 5 36.75 28.89 40.68
C HIS A 5 36.88 29.95 41.77
N VAL A 6 35.99 30.94 41.76
CA VAL A 6 35.82 31.88 42.86
C VAL A 6 34.44 31.64 43.44
N ARG A 7 34.38 31.34 44.75
CA ARG A 7 33.13 31.28 45.51
C ARG A 7 32.92 32.62 46.17
N ASP A 8 31.85 33.30 45.81
CA ASP A 8 31.22 34.31 46.67
C ASP A 8 29.71 34.06 46.68
N GLY A 9 29.07 34.36 47.79
CA GLY A 9 27.76 33.82 48.22
C GLY A 9 26.69 33.57 47.12
N ASP A 10 26.05 32.40 47.24
CA ASP A 10 24.92 31.86 46.46
C ASP A 10 25.03 31.77 44.93
N GLN A 11 26.17 32.06 44.30
CA GLN A 11 26.36 31.82 42.87
C GLN A 11 27.76 31.27 42.55
N ASP A 12 27.81 30.15 41.81
CA ASP A 12 29.04 29.64 41.19
C ASP A 12 29.17 30.25 39.79
N GLU A 13 30.20 31.06 39.56
CA GLU A 13 30.50 31.65 38.26
C GLU A 13 31.82 31.09 37.70
N VAL A 14 31.79 30.62 36.45
CA VAL A 14 32.98 30.17 35.70
C VAL A 14 33.24 31.20 34.60
N VAL A 15 34.24 32.05 34.82
CA VAL A 15 34.63 33.10 33.86
C VAL A 15 35.67 32.55 32.89
N VAL A 16 35.36 32.63 31.60
CA VAL A 16 36.27 32.26 30.50
C VAL A 16 36.46 33.47 29.58
N GLY A 17 37.62 34.12 29.66
CA GLY A 17 38.00 35.26 28.80
C GLY A 17 39.01 34.88 27.70
N PRO A 18 39.09 35.66 26.60
CA PRO A 18 40.08 35.45 25.55
C PRO A 18 41.47 35.95 26.00
N GLY A 19 42.49 35.12 25.84
CA GLY A 19 43.89 35.54 25.95
C GLY A 19 44.48 35.74 24.56
N GLU A 20 45.20 36.85 24.38
CA GLU A 20 45.80 37.34 23.12
C GLU A 20 46.80 36.35 22.49
N MET A 21 46.96 36.43 21.15
CA MET A 21 48.02 35.72 20.42
C MET A 21 49.32 36.51 20.44
N GLU A 22 50.45 35.83 20.64
CA GLU A 22 51.77 36.24 20.12
C GLU A 22 52.47 35.08 19.39
N ASP A 23 52.85 35.38 18.15
CA ASP A 23 53.84 34.86 17.17
C ASP A 23 54.56 33.50 17.30
N GLY A 24 54.60 32.77 16.17
CA GLY A 24 55.72 31.85 15.82
C GLY A 24 55.40 30.74 14.81
N PRO A 25 56.29 30.36 13.87
CA PRO A 25 55.93 30.04 12.47
C PRO A 25 55.88 28.54 12.10
N GLY A 26 55.16 28.23 11.00
CA GLY A 26 55.56 27.18 10.06
C GLY A 26 54.53 26.08 9.74
N LEU A 27 53.61 26.35 8.81
CA LEU A 27 52.84 25.32 8.10
C LEU A 27 53.47 25.05 6.72
N ARG A 28 53.77 23.79 6.41
CA ARG A 28 53.83 23.29 5.03
C ARG A 28 52.81 22.16 4.82
N GLN A 29 52.23 22.17 3.62
CA GLN A 29 51.02 21.48 3.18
C GLN A 29 51.25 20.02 2.72
N ARG A 30 50.24 19.16 3.01
CA ARG A 30 49.62 18.04 2.23
C ARG A 30 50.51 16.88 1.70
N PRO A 31 49.99 15.68 1.34
CA PRO A 31 48.58 15.23 1.19
C PRO A 31 48.22 13.87 1.88
N ASP A 32 46.92 13.54 1.81
CA ASP A 32 46.29 12.19 1.89
C ASP A 32 47.13 11.09 1.18
N PRO A 33 47.11 9.76 1.50
CA PRO A 33 45.88 8.94 1.65
C PRO A 33 45.93 7.64 2.53
N LEU A 34 44.75 7.03 2.72
CA LEU A 34 44.49 5.57 2.80
C LEU A 34 45.05 4.70 3.97
N HIS A 35 44.15 4.22 4.85
CA HIS A 35 43.83 2.79 5.12
C HIS A 35 43.24 2.57 6.52
N GLU A 36 42.05 1.97 6.56
CA GLU A 36 41.49 1.30 7.74
C GLU A 36 42.26 0.01 8.04
N ARG A 37 42.46 -0.31 9.34
CA ARG A 37 42.80 -1.66 9.82
C ARG A 37 41.95 -2.05 11.04
N PRO A 38 41.26 -3.21 11.02
CA PRO A 38 40.32 -3.66 12.05
C PRO A 38 40.95 -4.40 13.26
N ASP A 39 42.18 -4.06 13.67
CA ASP A 39 42.97 -4.90 14.58
C ASP A 39 43.09 -4.37 16.02
N GLN A 40 42.36 -3.32 16.42
CA GLN A 40 42.60 -2.61 17.70
C GLN A 40 41.37 -2.42 18.61
N LEU A 41 40.51 -3.43 18.78
CA LEU A 41 39.56 -3.42 19.91
C LEU A 41 39.71 -4.66 20.77
N ALA A 42 40.19 -4.44 22.00
CA ALA A 42 40.31 -5.45 23.05
C ALA A 42 38.96 -5.78 23.68
N ALA A 43 38.76 -7.07 23.97
CA ALA A 43 37.58 -7.60 24.65
C ALA A 43 37.57 -7.28 26.14
N VAL A 44 36.41 -6.90 26.69
CA VAL A 44 36.17 -6.89 28.16
C VAL A 44 34.92 -7.73 28.46
N ARG A 45 35.14 -8.78 29.25
CA ARG A 45 34.12 -9.68 29.81
C ARG A 45 33.39 -9.02 30.98
N SER A 46 32.13 -9.41 31.14
CA SER A 46 31.25 -9.13 32.27
C SER A 46 31.78 -9.68 33.58
N ASP A 47 31.66 -8.92 34.67
CA ASP A 47 31.73 -9.47 36.02
C ASP A 47 30.35 -9.49 36.67
N LEU A 48 30.02 -10.67 37.18
CA LEU A 48 28.83 -11.03 37.93
C LEU A 48 29.15 -10.89 39.41
N HIS A 49 28.17 -10.43 40.19
CA HIS A 49 28.10 -10.34 41.66
C HIS A 49 28.31 -8.93 42.25
N GLY A 50 27.21 -8.38 42.79
CA GLY A 50 27.04 -6.97 43.14
C GLY A 50 27.60 -6.51 44.48
N GLN A 51 27.43 -5.22 44.77
CA GLN A 51 26.61 -4.69 45.88
C GLN A 51 26.47 -3.15 45.79
N GLN A 52 25.21 -2.67 45.89
CA GLN A 52 24.71 -1.38 46.43
C GLN A 52 25.26 -0.05 45.88
N GLY A 53 24.50 1.00 45.53
CA GLY A 53 23.09 1.32 45.49
C GLY A 53 23.01 2.83 45.12
N PHE A 54 22.29 3.20 44.06
CA PHE A 54 22.15 4.61 43.67
C PHE A 54 20.76 5.14 44.04
N GLN A 55 20.70 5.88 45.16
CA GLN A 55 19.65 6.85 45.42
C GLN A 55 19.93 8.11 44.59
N ALA A 56 18.96 8.55 43.80
CA ALA A 56 18.98 9.86 43.15
C ALA A 56 18.11 10.84 43.95
N PRO A 57 18.65 11.98 44.43
CA PRO A 57 17.85 13.12 44.87
C PRO A 57 17.71 14.18 43.75
N PRO A 58 16.76 15.13 43.90
CA PRO A 58 15.90 15.59 42.82
C PRO A 58 16.21 17.01 42.29
N GLU A 59 15.53 17.34 41.18
CA GLU A 59 15.11 18.69 40.70
C GLU A 59 15.84 19.39 39.52
N LEU A 60 15.09 19.44 38.40
CA LEU A 60 14.73 20.57 37.51
C LEU A 60 15.73 21.71 37.27
N ARG A 61 16.04 21.98 35.99
CA ARG A 61 16.48 23.31 35.52
C ARG A 61 15.57 23.89 34.44
N ARG A 62 15.27 25.16 34.67
CA ARG A 62 14.47 26.14 33.92
C ARG A 62 15.12 26.46 32.57
N ILE A 63 14.33 26.60 31.51
CA ILE A 63 14.76 27.12 30.20
C ILE A 63 14.17 28.52 30.05
N GLU A 64 15.02 29.52 29.83
CA GLU A 64 14.60 30.88 29.45
C GLU A 64 14.56 30.99 27.93
N ALA A 65 13.43 31.46 27.39
CA ALA A 65 13.29 31.84 25.99
C ALA A 65 13.10 33.36 25.91
N GLN A 66 13.93 34.04 25.12
CA GLN A 66 13.74 35.46 24.77
C GLN A 66 13.18 35.59 23.35
N LEU A 67 12.27 36.54 23.16
CA LEU A 67 11.81 36.96 21.83
C LEU A 67 12.87 37.87 21.17
N MET A 68 13.28 37.53 19.95
CA MET A 68 14.04 38.44 19.08
C MET A 68 13.13 39.02 17.99
N ALA A 69 13.23 40.33 17.76
CA ALA A 69 12.49 41.02 16.71
C ALA A 69 13.06 40.70 15.31
N GLU A 70 12.21 40.77 14.28
CA GLU A 70 12.48 40.35 12.89
C GLU A 70 13.75 40.93 12.25
N ASN A 71 14.26 42.06 12.73
CA ASN A 71 15.38 42.76 12.11
C ASN A 71 16.73 42.57 12.83
N HIS A 72 16.94 41.42 13.48
CA HIS A 72 18.21 41.16 14.18
C HIS A 72 19.36 40.85 13.18
N PRO A 73 20.49 41.59 13.24
CA PRO A 73 21.59 41.50 12.25
C PRO A 73 22.39 40.17 12.25
N ARG A 74 21.93 39.15 12.97
CA ARG A 74 22.47 37.78 12.94
C ARG A 74 21.63 36.80 12.10
N ALA A 75 20.53 37.26 11.49
CA ALA A 75 19.72 36.45 10.56
C ALA A 75 20.38 36.24 9.18
N ALA A 76 21.47 36.94 8.87
CA ALA A 76 22.21 36.78 7.63
C ALA A 76 23.51 35.99 7.87
N GLN A 77 23.50 34.70 7.54
CA GLN A 77 24.72 33.93 7.28
C GLN A 77 24.79 33.55 5.79
N PRO A 78 26.00 33.51 5.17
CA PRO A 78 26.14 33.26 3.75
C PRO A 78 25.80 31.81 3.37
N ARG A 79 25.25 31.64 2.16
CA ARG A 79 24.79 30.34 1.62
C ARG A 79 25.96 29.40 1.32
N HIS A 80 25.73 28.10 1.53
CA HIS A 80 26.65 27.00 1.20
C HIS A 80 26.83 26.87 -0.34
N PRO A 81 28.05 26.69 -0.87
CA PRO A 81 28.37 26.81 -2.30
C PRO A 81 27.84 25.69 -3.22
N VAL A 82 26.93 24.83 -2.76
CA VAL A 82 26.40 23.68 -3.53
C VAL A 82 24.93 23.90 -3.97
N GLN A 83 24.32 25.04 -3.63
CA GLN A 83 22.92 25.34 -3.99
C GLN A 83 22.76 26.49 -5.01
N ALA A 84 23.81 26.93 -5.69
CA ALA A 84 23.76 28.08 -6.61
C ALA A 84 23.26 27.75 -8.04
N GLY A 85 22.73 26.56 -8.30
CA GLY A 85 22.51 26.05 -9.67
C GLY A 85 21.08 25.71 -10.09
N ARG A 86 20.04 26.02 -9.30
CA ARG A 86 18.64 25.79 -9.73
C ARG A 86 17.78 26.98 -9.34
N GLY A 87 17.48 27.83 -10.31
CA GLY A 87 16.48 28.88 -10.19
C GLY A 87 15.10 28.27 -9.99
N ARG A 88 14.41 28.72 -8.94
CA ARG A 88 12.95 28.75 -8.90
C ARG A 88 12.54 30.11 -8.37
N ASP A 89 11.62 30.72 -9.12
CA ASP A 89 10.94 31.96 -8.78
C ASP A 89 10.30 31.88 -7.40
N SER A 90 10.41 33.02 -6.71
CA SER A 90 9.71 33.33 -5.48
C SER A 90 8.29 33.78 -5.80
N ASP A 91 7.29 33.06 -5.32
CA ASP A 91 6.09 33.73 -4.83
C ASP A 91 5.32 32.91 -3.77
N LEU A 92 5.13 33.58 -2.63
CA LEU A 92 4.07 33.44 -1.63
C LEU A 92 3.85 32.07 -0.96
N ARG A 93 4.81 31.68 -0.09
CA ARG A 93 4.63 31.31 1.33
C ARG A 93 5.96 30.75 1.83
N GLY A 94 6.58 31.44 2.81
CA GLY A 94 7.93 31.13 3.28
C GLY A 94 8.00 29.85 4.12
N GLU A 95 8.47 28.75 3.52
CA GLU A 95 8.85 27.54 4.25
C GLU A 95 10.32 27.17 3.94
N ILE A 96 11.17 27.18 4.98
CA ILE A 96 12.51 26.59 4.95
C ILE A 96 12.46 25.26 5.70
N ALA A 97 12.91 24.19 5.05
CA ALA A 97 13.07 22.88 5.67
C ALA A 97 14.20 22.90 6.72
N VAL A 98 13.84 22.76 8.00
CA VAL A 98 14.79 22.49 9.09
C VAL A 98 14.81 20.97 9.34
N ARG A 99 16.00 20.37 9.34
CA ARG A 99 16.21 18.97 9.75
C ARG A 99 15.73 18.81 11.21
N ARG A 100 14.68 18.01 11.39
CA ARG A 100 13.80 17.76 12.57
C ARG A 100 14.43 17.77 13.99
N PRO A 101 13.61 17.87 15.07
CA PRO A 101 12.14 18.00 15.10
C PRO A 101 11.64 19.23 15.87
N CYS A 102 10.70 19.97 15.29
CA CYS A 102 9.84 20.87 16.05
C CYS A 102 8.38 20.75 15.58
N VAL A 103 7.46 20.87 16.54
CA VAL A 103 6.01 20.94 16.33
C VAL A 103 5.70 22.36 15.87
N VAL A 104 5.07 22.49 14.70
CA VAL A 104 4.54 23.77 14.21
C VAL A 104 3.03 23.76 14.41
N LEU A 105 2.50 24.73 15.18
CA LEU A 105 1.07 25.01 15.28
C LEU A 105 0.84 26.46 14.85
N GLU A 106 0.03 26.67 13.81
CA GLU A 106 -0.29 28.00 13.27
C GLU A 106 -1.63 28.55 13.80
N GLN A 107 -1.53 29.69 14.50
CA GLN A 107 -2.45 30.84 14.62
C GLN A 107 -3.84 30.67 15.30
N PRO A 108 -4.57 31.77 15.63
CA PRO A 108 -4.20 32.82 16.58
C PRO A 108 -5.38 33.11 17.53
N GLN A 109 -5.33 32.67 18.80
CA GLN A 109 -6.03 33.29 19.95
C GLN A 109 -5.80 32.45 21.22
N GLN A 110 -5.09 33.06 22.17
CA GLN A 110 -4.93 32.70 23.59
C GLN A 110 -5.00 31.20 23.97
N MET A 111 -3.87 30.51 23.94
CA MET A 111 -3.63 29.32 24.78
C MET A 111 -2.37 29.50 25.63
N LYS A 112 -2.50 29.29 26.94
CA LYS A 112 -1.35 29.20 27.87
C LYS A 112 -1.00 27.73 28.07
N ILE A 113 0.18 27.34 27.58
CA ILE A 113 0.78 26.04 27.89
C ILE A 113 1.42 26.16 29.28
N HIS A 114 0.98 25.34 30.23
CA HIS A 114 1.46 25.43 31.61
C HIS A 114 2.66 24.50 31.90
N ARG A 115 2.85 23.41 31.15
CA ARG A 115 3.96 22.45 31.35
C ARG A 115 4.21 21.61 30.09
N ILE A 116 5.48 21.30 29.81
CA ILE A 116 5.92 20.33 28.80
C ILE A 116 6.85 19.35 29.52
N GLU A 117 6.62 18.05 29.35
CA GLU A 117 7.45 16.99 29.94
C GLU A 117 8.13 16.18 28.86
N TYR A 118 9.35 15.72 29.15
CA TYR A 118 10.14 14.83 28.31
C TYR A 118 10.36 13.52 29.08
N ASP A 119 10.19 12.38 28.41
CA ASP A 119 10.67 11.12 28.97
C ASP A 119 12.18 10.94 28.71
N ARG A 120 12.84 10.13 29.53
CA ARG A 120 14.29 9.86 29.43
C ARG A 120 14.67 8.92 28.28
N PHE A 121 13.72 8.46 27.47
CA PHE A 121 13.92 7.47 26.41
C PHE A 121 13.66 8.00 24.99
N GLY A 122 13.44 9.31 24.83
CA GLY A 122 13.55 9.98 23.53
C GLY A 122 12.37 9.73 22.60
N HIS A 123 11.15 9.62 23.13
CA HIS A 123 9.94 9.73 22.33
C HIS A 123 9.34 11.14 22.48
N GLY A 124 8.79 11.69 21.38
CA GLY A 124 8.38 13.10 21.28
C GLY A 124 7.38 13.59 22.34
N PRO A 125 7.15 14.91 22.46
CA PRO A 125 6.39 15.47 23.58
C PRO A 125 4.92 15.02 23.58
N ASN A 126 4.49 14.39 24.68
CA ASN A 126 3.08 14.14 24.97
C ASN A 126 2.45 15.41 25.58
N VAL A 127 1.41 15.95 24.96
CA VAL A 127 0.65 17.10 25.48
C VAL A 127 -0.63 16.59 26.14
N THR A 128 -0.66 16.49 27.46
CA THR A 128 -1.84 16.06 28.21
C THR A 128 -2.76 17.25 28.50
N ARG A 129 -4.04 17.17 28.09
CA ARG A 129 -5.08 18.19 28.39
C ARG A 129 -5.76 17.85 29.71
N SER A 130 -5.83 18.79 30.65
CA SER A 130 -6.72 18.70 31.82
C SER A 130 -7.63 19.92 31.86
N VAL A 131 -8.94 19.73 31.82
CA VAL A 131 -9.93 20.79 32.02
C VAL A 131 -10.24 20.85 33.51
N ARG A 132 -9.93 21.97 34.18
CA ARG A 132 -10.46 22.25 35.52
C ARG A 132 -11.89 22.79 35.41
N PRO A 133 -12.82 22.36 36.28
CA PRO A 133 -14.21 22.81 36.26
C PRO A 133 -14.34 24.22 36.85
N GLY A 134 -15.15 25.06 36.21
CA GLY A 134 -15.75 26.25 36.83
C GLY A 134 -15.30 27.60 36.26
N SER A 135 -15.95 28.06 35.19
CA SER A 135 -16.56 29.41 35.06
C SER A 135 -17.16 29.58 33.66
N ARG A 136 -18.49 29.73 33.58
CA ARG A 136 -19.21 30.28 32.41
C ARG A 136 -19.06 31.81 32.43
N PRO A 137 -18.96 32.50 31.27
CA PRO A 137 -20.15 32.96 30.54
C PRO A 137 -20.07 32.71 29.02
N VAL A 138 -21.14 32.25 28.36
CA VAL A 138 -22.15 33.03 27.61
C VAL A 138 -21.56 33.89 26.48
N PHE A 139 -21.52 33.32 25.27
CA PHE A 139 -21.99 33.97 24.05
C PHE A 139 -22.63 32.91 23.15
N SER A 140 -23.94 33.03 22.96
CA SER A 140 -24.70 32.38 21.90
C SER A 140 -24.71 33.34 20.71
N LEU A 141 -24.34 32.87 19.52
CA LEU A 141 -24.73 33.53 18.28
C LEU A 141 -25.55 32.56 17.45
N LEU A 142 -26.72 33.08 17.05
CA LEU A 142 -27.80 32.43 16.34
C LEU A 142 -27.35 31.90 14.97
N CYS A 143 -27.83 30.70 14.63
CA CYS A 143 -28.08 30.29 13.25
C CYS A 143 -29.56 30.57 12.93
N MET A 144 -29.81 31.55 12.05
CA MET A 144 -31.00 31.73 11.20
C MET A 144 -30.46 32.56 10.01
N GLU A 145 -30.54 32.16 8.75
CA GLU A 145 -31.73 31.97 7.89
C GLU A 145 -31.30 31.18 6.62
N SER A 146 -32.03 30.12 6.21
CA SER A 146 -33.11 30.10 5.18
C SER A 146 -32.53 29.70 3.79
N VAL A 147 -33.13 28.95 2.85
CA VAL A 147 -34.45 28.38 2.50
C VAL A 147 -34.12 27.13 1.63
N VAL A 148 -34.79 25.98 1.71
CA VAL A 148 -35.92 25.58 0.83
C VAL A 148 -36.91 24.69 1.59
N HIS A 149 -38.18 25.12 1.52
CA HIS A 149 -39.41 24.43 1.91
C HIS A 149 -39.58 23.06 1.24
N ASP A 150 -40.12 22.10 1.99
CA ASP A 150 -41.52 21.69 1.74
C ASP A 150 -42.13 21.09 3.01
N ALA A 151 -43.34 21.54 3.28
CA ALA A 151 -44.12 21.33 4.49
C ALA A 151 -44.90 20.01 4.44
N TYR A 152 -45.06 19.36 5.59
CA TYR A 152 -46.35 18.76 5.98
C TYR A 152 -46.50 18.78 7.51
N GLU A 153 -47.66 19.27 7.93
CA GLU A 153 -48.18 19.52 9.28
C GLU A 153 -48.28 18.22 10.12
N ALA A 154 -47.79 18.24 11.36
CA ALA A 154 -48.55 18.40 12.62
C ALA A 154 -49.30 17.15 13.12
N GLN A 155 -48.96 16.68 14.33
CA GLN A 155 -49.85 16.73 15.50
C GLN A 155 -49.24 16.05 16.73
N ASP A 156 -49.11 16.83 17.80
CA ASP A 156 -49.50 16.58 19.20
C ASP A 156 -49.50 15.17 19.78
N GLY A 157 -48.91 15.03 20.97
CA GLY A 157 -49.12 13.85 21.82
C GLY A 157 -48.27 13.82 23.09
N SER A 158 -48.69 14.63 24.06
CA SER A 158 -48.47 14.61 25.51
C SER A 158 -47.66 13.49 26.20
N CYS A 159 -47.00 13.97 27.27
CA CYS A 159 -46.40 13.30 28.42
C CYS A 159 -46.94 11.92 28.82
N ASP A 160 -46.04 11.08 29.34
CA ASP A 160 -46.26 10.52 30.66
C ASP A 160 -44.94 10.29 31.41
N THR A 161 -44.91 10.83 32.61
CA THR A 161 -43.86 10.68 33.63
C THR A 161 -44.17 9.47 34.48
N GLN A 162 -43.24 8.53 34.59
CA GLN A 162 -43.14 7.68 35.78
C GLN A 162 -41.67 7.35 36.03
N GLY A 163 -41.20 7.83 37.17
CA GLY A 163 -39.87 7.54 37.67
C GLY A 163 -39.86 6.20 38.37
N ASP A 164 -38.75 5.48 38.20
CA ASP A 164 -38.27 4.51 39.15
C ASP A 164 -36.82 4.81 39.48
N SER A 165 -36.60 5.06 40.76
CA SER A 165 -35.31 5.14 41.43
C SER A 165 -34.76 3.72 41.63
N TYR A 166 -33.50 3.45 41.24
CA TYR A 166 -32.41 3.07 42.16
C TYR A 166 -31.15 2.57 41.43
N ASP A 167 -30.04 2.88 42.09
CA ASP A 167 -28.72 2.25 42.12
C ASP A 167 -27.67 2.71 41.09
N GLY A 168 -26.70 3.46 41.61
CA GLY A 168 -25.50 3.86 40.93
C GLY A 168 -24.45 2.77 41.04
N ARG A 169 -24.02 2.24 39.89
CA ARG A 169 -22.70 1.67 39.69
C ARG A 169 -22.17 2.05 38.32
N ASP A 170 -20.88 2.36 38.31
CA ASP A 170 -20.07 2.82 37.20
C ASP A 170 -20.20 1.92 35.95
N ASP A 171 -20.69 2.47 34.86
CA ASP A 171 -20.50 1.95 33.49
C ASP A 171 -20.29 3.14 32.53
N LEU A 172 -19.13 3.79 32.65
CA LEU A 172 -18.61 4.69 31.62
C LEU A 172 -17.58 3.89 30.80
N TYR A 173 -17.81 3.81 29.48
CA TYR A 173 -17.08 3.05 28.44
C TYR A 173 -17.59 1.65 28.13
N GLY A 174 -18.87 1.55 27.75
CA GLY A 174 -19.46 0.32 27.21
C GLY A 174 -20.55 0.55 26.17
N VAL A 175 -20.37 1.50 25.24
CA VAL A 175 -21.26 1.56 24.07
C VAL A 175 -20.64 0.70 22.97
N GLN A 176 -21.00 -0.59 22.96
CA GLN A 176 -20.93 -1.37 21.72
C GLN A 176 -21.94 -0.74 20.76
N ASP A 177 -21.47 0.07 19.81
CA ASP A 177 -22.28 0.56 18.72
C ASP A 177 -22.60 -0.62 17.79
N THR A 178 -23.66 -1.36 18.13
CA THR A 178 -24.16 -2.51 17.36
C THR A 178 -25.05 -2.09 16.20
N ARG A 179 -25.00 -0.82 15.76
CA ARG A 179 -25.57 -0.47 14.46
C ARG A 179 -24.70 -1.12 13.39
N ALA A 180 -25.24 -2.14 12.73
CA ALA A 180 -24.67 -2.64 11.49
C ALA A 180 -24.55 -1.44 10.54
N LEU A 181 -23.34 -0.88 10.45
CA LEU A 181 -23.06 0.23 9.57
C LEU A 181 -23.40 -0.23 8.16
N ALA A 182 -24.17 0.59 7.43
CA ALA A 182 -24.44 0.32 6.02
C ALA A 182 -23.12 0.02 5.29
N PRO A 183 -23.11 -0.92 4.33
CA PRO A 183 -21.90 -1.27 3.60
C PRO A 183 -21.28 0.00 3.01
N ARG A 184 -19.99 0.21 3.30
CA ARG A 184 -19.27 1.41 2.87
C ARG A 184 -19.12 1.40 1.35
N ALA A 185 -19.11 2.59 0.76
CA ALA A 185 -18.74 2.73 -0.64
C ALA A 185 -17.29 2.25 -0.87
N LEU A 186 -17.00 1.66 -2.04
CA LEU A 186 -15.68 1.10 -2.38
C LEU A 186 -14.54 2.09 -2.13
N ALA A 187 -14.73 3.38 -2.45
CA ALA A 187 -13.73 4.42 -2.23
C ALA A 187 -13.39 4.61 -0.75
N THR A 188 -14.39 4.58 0.12
CA THR A 188 -14.20 4.64 1.58
C THR A 188 -13.54 3.37 2.08
N GLU A 189 -13.96 2.20 1.60
CA GLU A 189 -13.38 0.93 2.02
C GLU A 189 -11.89 0.84 1.65
N ALA A 190 -11.51 1.27 0.45
CA ALA A 190 -10.12 1.29 0.00
C ALA A 190 -9.19 2.14 0.91
N VAL A 191 -9.73 3.20 1.52
CA VAL A 191 -8.99 4.08 2.43
C VAL A 191 -8.87 3.50 3.84
N HIS A 192 -9.89 2.77 4.32
CA HIS A 192 -10.01 2.42 5.73
C HIS A 192 -9.83 0.93 6.05
N ALA A 193 -10.03 0.03 5.10
CA ALA A 193 -9.94 -1.40 5.35
C ALA A 193 -8.52 -1.81 5.77
N GLY A 194 -8.41 -2.74 6.73
CA GLY A 194 -7.12 -3.20 7.27
C GLY A 194 -6.45 -2.20 8.22
N ARG A 195 -7.17 -1.19 8.69
CA ARG A 195 -6.68 -0.11 9.58
C ARG A 195 -7.49 0.07 10.85
N GLU A 196 -8.41 -0.84 11.13
CA GLU A 196 -9.43 -0.74 12.19
C GLU A 196 -8.81 -0.65 13.59
N ASP A 197 -7.72 -1.36 13.83
CA ASP A 197 -7.03 -1.41 15.11
C ASP A 197 -6.05 -0.25 15.34
N LEU A 198 -5.75 0.59 14.33
CA LEU A 198 -4.75 1.65 14.44
C LEU A 198 -5.08 2.65 15.54
N ALA A 199 -6.36 3.04 15.66
CA ALA A 199 -6.80 3.96 16.71
C ALA A 199 -6.56 3.38 18.12
N ARG A 200 -6.84 2.09 18.31
CA ARG A 200 -6.59 1.38 19.57
C ARG A 200 -5.09 1.30 19.89
N LEU A 201 -4.25 1.21 18.87
CA LEU A 201 -2.79 1.23 19.00
C LEU A 201 -2.21 2.64 19.19
N GLY A 202 -3.04 3.70 19.12
CA GLY A 202 -2.57 5.09 19.15
C GLY A 202 -1.78 5.50 17.88
N LEU A 203 -2.00 4.79 16.77
CA LEU A 203 -1.28 5.00 15.51
C LEU A 203 -2.20 5.65 14.48
N HIS A 204 -1.62 6.55 13.67
CA HIS A 204 -2.30 7.08 12.48
C HIS A 204 -1.95 6.30 11.20
N ALA A 205 -0.66 5.96 11.03
CA ALA A 205 -0.17 5.19 9.91
C ALA A 205 0.06 3.72 10.31
N ALA A 206 -0.12 2.80 9.36
CA ALA A 206 0.13 1.38 9.60
C ALA A 206 1.63 1.15 9.88
N PRO A 207 1.99 0.43 10.96
CA PRO A 207 3.38 0.10 11.24
C PRO A 207 3.92 -0.94 10.24
N ILE A 208 5.23 -0.89 10.00
CA ILE A 208 5.94 -1.92 9.24
C ILE A 208 6.61 -2.86 10.23
N ASP A 209 6.04 -4.05 10.39
CA ASP A 209 6.58 -5.09 11.23
C ASP A 209 7.61 -5.91 10.44
N LEU A 210 8.89 -5.59 10.66
CA LEU A 210 10.03 -6.29 10.07
C LEU A 210 10.49 -7.49 10.91
N SER A 211 9.79 -7.82 11.99
CA SER A 211 10.15 -8.95 12.83
C SER A 211 9.95 -10.27 12.09
N THR A 212 10.96 -11.12 12.14
CA THR A 212 10.87 -12.49 11.61
C THR A 212 10.37 -13.46 12.67
N THR A 213 10.64 -13.18 13.95
CA THR A 213 10.36 -14.02 15.11
C THR A 213 9.67 -13.21 16.20
N TYR A 214 8.73 -13.82 16.91
CA TYR A 214 8.00 -13.15 17.97
C TYR A 214 8.29 -13.85 19.29
N PRO A 215 8.73 -13.13 20.35
CA PRO A 215 9.10 -13.77 21.60
C PRO A 215 7.88 -14.38 22.29
N SER A 216 8.00 -15.64 22.71
CA SER A 216 7.00 -16.32 23.54
C SER A 216 7.64 -16.86 24.82
N TYR A 217 7.08 -16.50 25.98
CA TYR A 217 7.45 -17.07 27.28
C TYR A 217 6.59 -18.31 27.63
N ASP A 218 5.61 -18.64 26.80
CA ASP A 218 4.77 -19.84 26.90
C ASP A 218 5.01 -20.74 25.69
N SER A 219 6.07 -21.55 25.76
CA SER A 219 6.47 -22.45 24.67
C SER A 219 5.44 -23.54 24.39
N ARG A 220 4.61 -23.92 25.37
CA ARG A 220 3.54 -24.90 25.17
C ARG A 220 2.39 -24.28 24.38
N GLY A 221 1.97 -23.08 24.74
CA GLY A 221 0.96 -22.35 23.98
C GLY A 221 1.43 -22.00 22.57
N GLU A 222 2.72 -21.63 22.41
CA GLU A 222 3.31 -21.43 21.08
C GLU A 222 3.30 -22.69 20.23
N ALA A 223 3.75 -23.83 20.76
CA ALA A 223 3.69 -25.11 20.05
C ALA A 223 2.26 -25.47 19.65
N ALA A 224 1.28 -25.30 20.55
CA ALA A 224 -0.13 -25.56 20.25
C ALA A 224 -0.67 -24.69 19.10
N ARG A 225 -0.26 -23.42 19.01
CA ARG A 225 -0.64 -22.53 17.89
C ARG A 225 -0.01 -22.96 16.57
N ILE A 226 1.25 -23.41 16.58
CA ILE A 226 1.92 -23.95 15.40
C ILE A 226 1.23 -25.24 14.94
N ASP A 227 0.91 -26.15 15.88
CA ASP A 227 0.25 -27.41 15.58
C ASP A 227 -1.15 -27.19 15.00
N ALA A 228 -1.91 -26.24 15.57
CA ALA A 228 -3.21 -25.84 15.03
C ALA A 228 -3.10 -25.32 13.59
N PHE A 229 -2.19 -24.37 13.34
CA PHE A 229 -1.94 -23.84 12.00
C PHE A 229 -1.49 -24.95 11.02
N ALA A 230 -0.62 -25.86 11.46
CA ALA A 230 -0.14 -26.96 10.63
C ALA A 230 -1.27 -27.94 10.28
N ALA A 231 -2.21 -28.17 11.19
CA ALA A 231 -3.32 -29.09 10.99
C ALA A 231 -4.32 -28.60 9.95
N ASP A 232 -4.72 -27.32 10.02
CA ASP A 232 -5.83 -26.82 9.19
C ASP A 232 -5.58 -25.48 8.49
N GLY A 233 -4.43 -24.83 8.68
CA GLY A 233 -4.08 -23.57 8.02
C GLY A 233 -4.85 -22.33 8.52
N ALA A 234 -5.65 -22.46 9.58
CA ALA A 234 -6.36 -21.33 10.16
C ALA A 234 -5.37 -20.34 10.79
N GLU A 235 -5.71 -19.04 10.75
CA GLU A 235 -4.90 -18.05 11.44
C GLU A 235 -4.93 -18.32 12.96
N PRO A 236 -3.76 -18.50 13.60
CA PRO A 236 -3.73 -18.83 15.01
C PRO A 236 -4.19 -17.62 15.83
N GLU A 237 -5.10 -17.86 16.78
CA GLU A 237 -5.47 -16.84 17.77
C GLU A 237 -4.29 -16.51 18.69
N GLY A 238 -4.10 -15.22 18.96
CA GLY A 238 -3.07 -14.73 19.88
C GLY A 238 -1.89 -14.03 19.18
N PRO A 239 -0.75 -13.88 19.89
CA PRO A 239 0.42 -13.22 19.32
C PRO A 239 0.96 -13.97 18.11
N PRO A 240 1.48 -13.27 17.09
CA PRO A 240 2.22 -13.89 16.00
C PRO A 240 3.35 -14.77 16.55
N VAL A 241 3.73 -15.80 15.79
CA VAL A 241 4.77 -16.77 16.19
C VAL A 241 6.03 -16.58 15.32
N TYR A 242 5.84 -16.64 14.00
CA TYR A 242 6.93 -16.53 13.04
C TYR A 242 6.42 -15.92 11.73
N GLY A 243 7.20 -15.04 11.11
CA GLY A 243 6.78 -14.23 9.96
C GLY A 243 6.31 -15.04 8.73
N ARG A 244 6.72 -16.30 8.61
CA ARG A 244 6.27 -17.22 7.54
C ARG A 244 4.88 -17.81 7.79
N LEU A 245 4.42 -17.88 9.04
CA LEU A 245 3.03 -18.23 9.36
C LEU A 245 2.11 -17.05 9.04
N GLY A 246 2.52 -15.85 9.45
CA GLY A 246 1.80 -14.62 9.19
C GLY A 246 2.58 -13.41 9.70
N ASN A 247 2.25 -12.24 9.16
CA ASN A 247 2.85 -10.96 9.54
C ASN A 247 1.75 -9.90 9.67
N PRO A 248 1.69 -9.13 10.78
CA PRO A 248 0.65 -8.13 11.00
C PRO A 248 0.56 -7.05 9.90
N THR A 249 1.68 -6.64 9.29
CA THR A 249 1.65 -5.65 8.19
C THR A 249 1.05 -6.25 6.92
N VAL A 250 1.35 -7.50 6.61
CA VAL A 250 0.78 -8.23 5.46
C VAL A 250 -0.72 -8.49 5.67
N ALA A 251 -1.11 -8.90 6.87
CA ALA A 251 -2.50 -9.19 7.23
C ALA A 251 -3.44 -7.98 7.01
N ARG A 252 -2.94 -6.76 7.20
CA ARG A 252 -3.69 -5.53 6.90
C ARG A 252 -4.02 -5.39 5.42
N PHE A 253 -3.05 -5.67 4.54
CA PHE A 253 -3.28 -5.66 3.10
C PHE A 253 -4.25 -6.77 2.69
N GLU A 254 -4.07 -7.98 3.23
CA GLU A 254 -4.96 -9.13 3.00
C GLU A 254 -6.40 -8.79 3.40
N THR A 255 -6.62 -8.28 4.61
CA THR A 255 -7.92 -7.82 5.09
C THR A 255 -8.52 -6.75 4.18
N ALA A 256 -7.72 -5.75 3.79
CA ALA A 256 -8.18 -4.67 2.95
C ALA A 256 -8.66 -5.16 1.58
N LEU A 257 -7.88 -6.05 0.95
CA LEU A 257 -8.24 -6.57 -0.36
C LEU A 257 -9.43 -7.52 -0.31
N ALA A 258 -9.50 -8.40 0.71
CA ALA A 258 -10.63 -9.31 0.89
C ALA A 258 -11.96 -8.55 0.89
N ARG A 259 -12.00 -7.42 1.60
CA ARG A 259 -13.18 -6.54 1.64
C ARG A 259 -13.46 -5.83 0.32
N LEU A 260 -12.43 -5.38 -0.40
CA LEU A 260 -12.62 -4.74 -1.71
C LEU A 260 -13.20 -5.72 -2.74
N GLU A 261 -12.83 -6.99 -2.66
CA GLU A 261 -13.39 -8.06 -3.52
C GLU A 261 -14.71 -8.64 -3.00
N GLY A 262 -15.13 -8.31 -1.78
CA GLY A 262 -16.34 -8.86 -1.16
C GLY A 262 -16.21 -10.35 -0.78
N THR A 263 -15.00 -10.76 -0.37
CA THR A 263 -14.66 -12.13 0.02
C THR A 263 -14.36 -12.23 1.52
N GLU A 264 -14.38 -13.44 2.07
CA GLU A 264 -14.09 -13.66 3.49
C GLU A 264 -12.62 -13.42 3.81
N SER A 265 -11.72 -13.89 2.95
CA SER A 265 -10.28 -13.92 3.18
C SER A 265 -9.50 -13.60 1.91
N ALA A 266 -8.26 -13.13 2.09
CA ALA A 266 -7.29 -13.04 1.01
C ALA A 266 -5.91 -13.48 1.51
N VAL A 267 -5.13 -14.15 0.66
CA VAL A 267 -3.80 -14.65 1.01
C VAL A 267 -2.78 -14.10 0.03
N ALA A 268 -1.82 -13.34 0.56
CA ALA A 268 -0.79 -12.65 -0.21
C ALA A 268 0.50 -13.48 -0.32
N PHE A 269 1.16 -13.32 -1.48
CA PHE A 269 2.34 -14.05 -1.92
C PHE A 269 3.38 -13.11 -2.55
N ALA A 270 4.61 -13.59 -2.68
CA ALA A 270 5.73 -12.84 -3.24
C ALA A 270 5.52 -12.34 -4.69
N SER A 271 4.65 -12.98 -5.48
CA SER A 271 4.33 -12.57 -6.85
C SER A 271 2.99 -13.17 -7.31
N GLY A 272 2.41 -12.65 -8.40
CA GLY A 272 1.22 -13.23 -9.02
C GLY A 272 1.39 -14.71 -9.39
N MET A 273 2.58 -15.08 -9.89
CA MET A 273 2.88 -16.47 -10.21
C MET A 273 3.02 -17.35 -8.96
N ALA A 274 3.52 -16.82 -7.84
CA ALA A 274 3.53 -17.56 -6.57
C ALA A 274 2.11 -17.80 -6.04
N ALA A 275 1.21 -16.83 -6.20
CA ALA A 275 -0.21 -16.98 -5.87
C ALA A 275 -0.89 -18.06 -6.74
N LEU A 276 -0.72 -18.01 -8.07
CA LEU A 276 -1.26 -19.04 -8.97
C LEU A 276 -0.68 -20.42 -8.67
N SER A 277 0.64 -20.51 -8.43
CA SER A 277 1.29 -21.77 -8.06
C SER A 277 0.71 -22.34 -6.78
N ALA A 278 0.40 -21.50 -5.79
CA ALA A 278 -0.22 -21.94 -4.55
C ALA A 278 -1.63 -22.50 -4.77
N VAL A 279 -2.45 -21.85 -5.61
CA VAL A 279 -3.77 -22.39 -5.99
C VAL A 279 -3.63 -23.79 -6.58
N LEU A 280 -2.75 -23.96 -7.57
CA LEU A 280 -2.54 -25.25 -8.23
C LEU A 280 -2.06 -26.33 -7.25
N LEU A 281 -1.12 -25.99 -6.36
CA LEU A 281 -0.62 -26.92 -5.35
C LEU A 281 -1.71 -27.33 -4.34
N VAL A 282 -2.59 -26.40 -3.92
CA VAL A 282 -3.75 -26.73 -3.07
C VAL A 282 -4.66 -27.73 -3.78
N ARG A 283 -5.00 -27.52 -5.05
CA ARG A 283 -5.87 -28.45 -5.81
C ARG A 283 -5.19 -29.80 -6.02
N ASN A 284 -3.90 -29.81 -6.34
CA ASN A 284 -3.13 -31.04 -6.56
C ASN A 284 -3.01 -31.89 -5.29
N ALA A 285 -2.91 -31.27 -4.11
CA ALA A 285 -2.91 -31.96 -2.82
C ALA A 285 -4.24 -32.69 -2.53
N LEU A 286 -5.35 -32.21 -3.10
CA LEU A 286 -6.67 -32.85 -3.03
C LEU A 286 -6.87 -33.92 -4.11
N GLY A 287 -5.86 -34.18 -4.96
CA GLY A 287 -5.97 -35.10 -6.10
C GLY A 287 -6.71 -34.51 -7.31
N LEU A 288 -7.09 -33.23 -7.27
CA LEU A 288 -7.86 -32.55 -8.30
C LEU A 288 -6.92 -31.80 -9.26
N ARG A 289 -6.21 -32.55 -10.09
CA ARG A 289 -5.07 -32.05 -10.89
C ARG A 289 -5.46 -31.46 -12.24
N HIS A 290 -6.67 -31.74 -12.71
CA HIS A 290 -7.12 -31.28 -14.02
C HIS A 290 -7.64 -29.83 -13.95
N VAL A 291 -7.16 -28.99 -14.85
CA VAL A 291 -7.53 -27.57 -15.02
C VAL A 291 -8.18 -27.40 -16.39
N VAL A 292 -9.36 -26.78 -16.43
CA VAL A 292 -9.94 -26.29 -17.68
C VAL A 292 -9.61 -24.80 -17.78
N ALA A 293 -8.95 -24.38 -18.85
CA ALA A 293 -8.48 -23.00 -19.01
C ALA A 293 -8.95 -22.38 -20.32
N VAL A 294 -9.35 -21.12 -20.26
CA VAL A 294 -9.85 -20.36 -21.41
C VAL A 294 -8.80 -19.36 -21.87
N ARG A 295 -8.42 -19.42 -23.15
CA ARG A 295 -7.53 -18.44 -23.77
C ARG A 295 -8.31 -17.20 -24.26
N PRO A 296 -7.67 -16.01 -24.30
CA PRO A 296 -6.29 -15.75 -23.91
C PRO A 296 -6.10 -15.63 -22.38
N LEU A 297 -4.92 -16.01 -21.91
CA LEU A 297 -4.42 -15.77 -20.55
C LEU A 297 -3.04 -15.10 -20.63
N TYR A 298 -2.58 -14.52 -19.52
CA TYR A 298 -1.19 -14.11 -19.38
C TYR A 298 -0.23 -15.26 -19.74
N GLY A 299 0.72 -14.99 -20.63
CA GLY A 299 1.61 -16.00 -21.19
C GLY A 299 2.40 -16.84 -20.18
N CYS A 300 2.76 -16.31 -18.99
CA CYS A 300 3.41 -17.14 -17.96
C CYS A 300 2.42 -18.06 -17.24
N SER A 301 1.15 -17.68 -17.10
CA SER A 301 0.09 -18.55 -16.59
C SER A 301 -0.17 -19.69 -17.59
N ASP A 302 -0.26 -19.37 -18.88
CA ASP A 302 -0.35 -20.38 -19.95
C ASP A 302 0.84 -21.34 -19.91
N HIS A 303 2.07 -20.81 -19.87
CA HIS A 303 3.27 -21.63 -19.82
C HIS A 303 3.30 -22.53 -18.58
N LEU A 304 2.94 -22.01 -17.39
CA LEU A 304 2.92 -22.79 -16.16
C LEU A 304 1.95 -23.98 -16.26
N LEU A 305 0.75 -23.76 -16.83
CA LEU A 305 -0.26 -24.79 -17.03
C LEU A 305 0.17 -25.80 -18.10
N THR A 306 0.59 -25.33 -19.27
CA THR A 306 0.99 -26.17 -20.41
C THR A 306 2.22 -27.01 -20.09
N ALA A 307 3.20 -26.46 -19.36
CA ALA A 307 4.41 -27.18 -19.00
C ALA A 307 4.17 -28.25 -17.91
N GLY A 308 3.03 -28.22 -17.21
CA GLY A 308 2.70 -29.18 -16.17
C GLY A 308 3.71 -29.21 -15.01
N LEU A 309 4.48 -28.12 -14.80
CA LEU A 309 5.62 -28.09 -13.86
C LEU A 309 5.24 -28.42 -12.42
N LEU A 310 3.98 -28.15 -12.04
CA LEU A 310 3.44 -28.43 -10.71
C LEU A 310 2.63 -29.74 -10.64
N GLY A 311 2.59 -30.51 -11.73
CA GLY A 311 1.85 -31.77 -11.85
C GLY A 311 0.37 -31.63 -12.17
N SER A 312 -0.07 -30.44 -12.61
CA SER A 312 -1.42 -30.21 -13.12
C SER A 312 -1.52 -30.56 -14.61
N GLU A 313 -2.68 -31.06 -15.03
CA GLU A 313 -3.03 -31.29 -16.44
C GLU A 313 -3.97 -30.19 -16.90
N VAL A 314 -3.81 -29.67 -18.13
CA VAL A 314 -4.68 -28.61 -18.65
C VAL A 314 -5.45 -29.07 -19.90
N THR A 315 -6.75 -28.77 -19.94
CA THR A 315 -7.56 -28.79 -21.15
C THR A 315 -7.89 -27.35 -21.54
N TRP A 316 -7.44 -26.95 -22.73
CA TRP A 316 -7.71 -25.64 -23.29
C TRP A 316 -9.03 -25.63 -24.05
N VAL A 317 -9.89 -24.66 -23.77
CA VAL A 317 -11.20 -24.53 -24.41
C VAL A 317 -11.55 -23.09 -24.74
N ASP A 318 -12.45 -22.91 -25.70
CA ASP A 318 -13.25 -21.69 -25.80
C ASP A 318 -14.27 -21.65 -24.65
N PRO A 319 -14.82 -20.46 -24.30
CA PRO A 319 -15.79 -20.32 -23.20
C PRO A 319 -17.00 -21.28 -23.32
N ALA A 320 -17.44 -21.58 -24.54
CA ALA A 320 -18.57 -22.47 -24.80
C ALA A 320 -18.25 -23.95 -24.50
N GLY A 321 -16.98 -24.36 -24.52
CA GLY A 321 -16.54 -25.74 -24.32
C GLY A 321 -16.26 -26.11 -22.85
N ILE A 322 -16.42 -25.17 -21.91
CA ILE A 322 -16.09 -25.38 -20.50
C ILE A 322 -16.83 -26.58 -19.92
N ALA A 323 -18.15 -26.63 -20.10
CA ALA A 323 -19.00 -27.67 -19.51
C ALA A 323 -18.62 -29.08 -20.02
N ASP A 324 -18.33 -29.20 -21.32
CA ASP A 324 -17.97 -30.48 -21.96
C ASP A 324 -16.57 -30.97 -21.57
N ALA A 325 -15.67 -30.06 -21.18
CA ALA A 325 -14.31 -30.39 -20.75
C ALA A 325 -14.21 -30.79 -19.27
N LEU A 326 -15.29 -30.66 -18.49
CA LEU A 326 -15.28 -31.04 -17.08
C LEU A 326 -15.17 -32.57 -16.92
N ARG A 327 -14.08 -32.99 -16.27
CA ARG A 327 -13.81 -34.36 -15.78
C ARG A 327 -14.11 -34.50 -14.29
N PRO A 328 -14.32 -35.72 -13.76
CA PRO A 328 -14.50 -35.97 -12.32
C PRO A 328 -13.35 -35.46 -11.43
N ASP A 329 -12.13 -35.35 -11.97
CA ASP A 329 -10.94 -34.84 -11.29
C ASP A 329 -10.61 -33.38 -11.62
N THR A 330 -11.53 -32.65 -12.26
CA THR A 330 -11.35 -31.23 -12.56
C THR A 330 -11.35 -30.42 -11.28
N GLY A 331 -10.19 -29.87 -10.96
CA GLY A 331 -9.98 -29.07 -9.77
C GLY A 331 -10.30 -27.60 -9.97
N LEU A 332 -10.19 -27.06 -11.18
CA LEU A 332 -10.22 -25.63 -11.39
C LEU A 332 -10.69 -25.28 -12.81
N VAL A 333 -11.52 -24.25 -12.94
CA VAL A 333 -11.68 -23.52 -14.20
C VAL A 333 -10.98 -22.19 -14.07
N MET A 334 -10.13 -21.81 -15.03
CA MET A 334 -9.35 -20.57 -14.99
C MET A 334 -9.65 -19.68 -16.20
N VAL A 335 -9.93 -18.41 -15.92
CA VAL A 335 -10.15 -17.36 -16.93
C VAL A 335 -9.45 -16.05 -16.53
N GLU A 336 -9.21 -15.19 -17.51
CA GLU A 336 -8.75 -13.80 -17.32
C GLU A 336 -9.70 -12.88 -18.07
N SER A 337 -10.22 -11.83 -17.42
CA SER A 337 -11.16 -10.90 -18.04
C SER A 337 -11.03 -9.49 -17.43
N PRO A 338 -10.63 -8.46 -18.20
CA PRO A 338 -10.19 -8.52 -19.60
C PRO A 338 -8.88 -9.31 -19.77
N ALA A 339 -8.79 -10.08 -20.85
CA ALA A 339 -7.65 -10.94 -21.14
C ALA A 339 -6.48 -10.20 -21.80
N ASN A 340 -5.27 -10.38 -21.30
CA ASN A 340 -4.04 -9.90 -21.91
C ASN A 340 -3.68 -10.71 -23.18
N PRO A 341 -3.23 -10.09 -24.28
CA PRO A 341 -3.08 -8.65 -24.52
C PRO A 341 -4.24 -8.02 -25.31
N THR A 342 -5.21 -8.82 -25.79
CA THR A 342 -6.27 -8.38 -26.72
C THR A 342 -7.45 -7.68 -26.04
N LEU A 343 -7.48 -7.68 -24.70
CA LEU A 343 -8.51 -7.08 -23.86
C LEU A 343 -9.91 -7.69 -24.07
N ALA A 344 -9.94 -8.96 -24.49
CA ALA A 344 -11.18 -9.71 -24.63
C ALA A 344 -11.86 -9.89 -23.28
N GLU A 345 -13.19 -9.70 -23.24
CA GLU A 345 -13.98 -9.83 -22.03
C GLU A 345 -14.79 -11.12 -22.05
N LEU A 346 -15.01 -11.69 -20.87
CA LEU A 346 -15.86 -12.85 -20.66
C LEU A 346 -17.04 -12.48 -19.77
N ASP A 347 -18.20 -13.08 -20.03
CA ASP A 347 -19.32 -13.05 -19.09
C ASP A 347 -19.02 -14.02 -17.94
N LEU A 348 -18.54 -13.48 -16.82
CA LEU A 348 -18.14 -14.29 -15.67
C LEU A 348 -19.31 -15.03 -15.04
N ARG A 349 -20.56 -14.53 -15.15
CA ARG A 349 -21.74 -15.24 -14.64
C ARG A 349 -22.04 -16.46 -15.50
N ALA A 350 -21.97 -16.31 -16.82
CA ALA A 350 -22.15 -17.42 -17.74
C ALA A 350 -21.04 -18.47 -17.59
N VAL A 351 -19.78 -18.03 -17.44
CA VAL A 351 -18.64 -18.91 -17.17
C VAL A 351 -18.82 -19.64 -15.84
N ALA A 352 -19.15 -18.94 -14.75
CA ALA A 352 -19.38 -19.56 -13.44
C ALA A 352 -20.52 -20.59 -13.50
N HIS A 353 -21.59 -20.31 -14.24
CA HIS A 353 -22.65 -21.27 -14.47
C HIS A 353 -22.16 -22.53 -15.21
N ALA A 354 -21.35 -22.37 -16.26
CA ALA A 354 -20.78 -23.48 -17.01
C ALA A 354 -19.79 -24.34 -16.19
N CYS A 355 -19.20 -23.78 -15.12
CA CYS A 355 -18.30 -24.52 -14.23
C CYS A 355 -19.02 -25.54 -13.33
N GLY A 356 -20.35 -25.42 -13.15
CA GLY A 356 -21.10 -26.26 -12.22
C GLY A 356 -20.57 -26.13 -10.79
N SER A 357 -20.09 -27.23 -10.21
CA SER A 357 -19.50 -27.26 -8.86
C SER A 357 -17.98 -27.03 -8.84
N VAL A 358 -17.31 -27.00 -10.00
CA VAL A 358 -15.87 -26.75 -10.08
C VAL A 358 -15.62 -25.27 -9.79
N PRO A 359 -14.65 -24.92 -8.91
CA PRO A 359 -14.40 -23.52 -8.61
C PRO A 359 -13.86 -22.78 -9.83
N LEU A 360 -14.46 -21.62 -10.11
CA LEU A 360 -13.94 -20.66 -11.07
C LEU A 360 -12.89 -19.75 -10.39
N LEU A 361 -11.69 -19.70 -10.97
CA LEU A 361 -10.69 -18.66 -10.72
C LEU A 361 -10.73 -17.63 -11.84
N ALA A 362 -10.97 -16.38 -11.46
CA ALA A 362 -10.86 -15.24 -12.35
C ALA A 362 -9.58 -14.45 -12.00
N ASP A 363 -8.65 -14.33 -12.95
CA ASP A 363 -7.58 -13.32 -12.87
C ASP A 363 -8.18 -11.95 -13.16
N ASN A 364 -8.25 -11.13 -12.13
CA ASN A 364 -8.89 -9.81 -12.13
C ASN A 364 -7.85 -8.68 -12.16
N THR A 365 -6.59 -8.98 -12.52
CA THR A 365 -5.47 -8.04 -12.49
C THR A 365 -5.74 -6.77 -13.29
N PHE A 366 -6.38 -6.86 -14.46
CA PHE A 366 -6.63 -5.71 -15.35
C PHE A 366 -7.80 -4.85 -14.89
N ALA A 367 -8.90 -5.47 -14.46
CA ALA A 367 -10.11 -4.74 -14.08
C ALA A 367 -9.99 -4.16 -12.67
N THR A 368 -9.31 -4.85 -11.75
CA THR A 368 -9.26 -4.56 -10.32
C THR A 368 -10.66 -4.63 -9.67
N PRO A 369 -10.76 -4.61 -8.32
CA PRO A 369 -12.06 -4.52 -7.65
C PRO A 369 -12.86 -3.23 -7.96
N VAL A 370 -12.24 -2.25 -8.63
CA VAL A 370 -12.87 -0.98 -9.01
C VAL A 370 -13.82 -1.14 -10.19
N LEU A 371 -13.44 -1.94 -11.20
CA LEU A 371 -14.23 -2.10 -12.42
C LEU A 371 -15.01 -3.42 -12.44
N GLN A 372 -14.51 -4.45 -11.75
CA GLN A 372 -15.09 -5.78 -11.75
C GLN A 372 -14.84 -6.46 -10.41
N ARG A 373 -15.90 -7.03 -9.80
CA ARG A 373 -15.79 -7.92 -8.62
C ARG A 373 -16.25 -9.32 -9.02
N PRO A 374 -15.33 -10.23 -9.43
CA PRO A 374 -15.69 -11.56 -9.90
C PRO A 374 -16.42 -12.42 -8.88
N ALA A 375 -16.16 -12.22 -7.58
CA ALA A 375 -16.86 -12.95 -6.52
C ALA A 375 -18.38 -12.73 -6.57
N GLU A 376 -18.84 -11.50 -6.84
CA GLU A 376 -20.27 -11.16 -7.03
C GLU A 376 -20.88 -11.77 -8.31
N GLN A 377 -20.03 -12.30 -9.19
CA GLN A 377 -20.39 -12.91 -10.46
C GLN A 377 -20.27 -14.44 -10.44
N GLY A 378 -19.90 -15.03 -9.30
CA GLY A 378 -19.84 -16.49 -9.11
C GLY A 378 -18.43 -17.08 -9.16
N ALA A 379 -17.39 -16.27 -9.30
CA ALA A 379 -16.02 -16.76 -9.11
C ALA A 379 -15.79 -17.12 -7.64
N ARG A 380 -15.20 -18.29 -7.37
CA ARG A 380 -14.86 -18.71 -6.00
C ARG A 380 -13.46 -18.21 -5.59
N LEU A 381 -12.60 -17.98 -6.59
CA LEU A 381 -11.24 -17.48 -6.40
C LEU A 381 -11.03 -16.25 -7.29
N VAL A 382 -10.51 -15.18 -6.71
CA VAL A 382 -10.11 -13.97 -7.46
C VAL A 382 -8.60 -13.79 -7.31
N LEU A 383 -7.89 -13.92 -8.42
CA LEU A 383 -6.44 -13.76 -8.46
C LEU A 383 -6.07 -12.34 -8.89
N HIS A 384 -5.06 -11.76 -8.24
CA HIS A 384 -4.40 -10.55 -8.72
C HIS A 384 -2.89 -10.71 -8.72
N SER A 385 -2.25 -10.26 -9.80
CA SER A 385 -0.89 -9.76 -9.72
C SER A 385 -0.92 -8.37 -9.07
N ALA A 386 -0.78 -8.33 -7.75
CA ALA A 386 -0.76 -7.08 -6.98
C ALA A 386 0.39 -6.13 -7.35
N THR A 387 1.40 -6.61 -8.08
CA THR A 387 2.43 -5.83 -8.78
C THR A 387 1.88 -4.70 -9.67
N LYS A 388 0.64 -4.82 -10.14
CA LYS A 388 0.04 -3.93 -11.16
C LYS A 388 -0.74 -2.81 -10.49
N TYR A 389 -2.03 -2.64 -10.81
CA TYR A 389 -2.84 -1.54 -10.30
C TYR A 389 -2.97 -1.49 -8.78
N LEU A 390 -2.94 -2.64 -8.08
CA LEU A 390 -3.05 -2.67 -6.61
C LEU A 390 -1.87 -1.94 -5.95
N GLY A 391 -0.64 -2.26 -6.35
CA GLY A 391 0.55 -1.50 -5.98
C GLY A 391 0.57 -0.11 -6.60
N GLY A 392 0.40 -0.03 -7.91
CA GLY A 392 0.08 1.21 -8.63
C GLY A 392 1.24 2.16 -8.91
N HIS A 393 2.46 1.86 -8.44
CA HIS A 393 3.60 2.79 -8.48
C HIS A 393 4.89 2.17 -9.04
N GLY A 394 4.81 0.97 -9.63
CA GLY A 394 5.95 0.32 -10.27
C GLY A 394 7.07 -0.16 -9.33
N ASP A 395 6.84 -0.21 -8.02
CA ASP A 395 7.87 -0.39 -6.99
C ASP A 395 7.65 -1.60 -6.07
N VAL A 396 6.64 -2.44 -6.35
CA VAL A 396 6.32 -3.63 -5.55
C VAL A 396 5.96 -4.80 -6.46
N MET A 397 6.46 -6.00 -6.12
CA MET A 397 6.05 -7.26 -6.73
C MET A 397 5.29 -8.08 -5.70
N ALA A 398 4.10 -8.55 -6.07
CA ALA A 398 3.23 -9.33 -5.20
C ALA A 398 2.13 -10.04 -5.98
N GLY A 399 1.57 -11.07 -5.37
CA GLY A 399 0.36 -11.73 -5.81
C GLY A 399 -0.58 -11.97 -4.64
N VAL A 400 -1.86 -12.17 -4.92
CA VAL A 400 -2.86 -12.38 -3.88
C VAL A 400 -4.06 -13.10 -4.46
N VAL A 401 -4.65 -13.99 -3.67
CA VAL A 401 -5.89 -14.69 -3.98
C VAL A 401 -6.92 -14.31 -2.94
N ALA A 402 -8.05 -13.76 -3.36
CA ALA A 402 -9.22 -13.50 -2.53
C ALA A 402 -10.23 -14.65 -2.70
N CYS A 403 -10.74 -15.19 -1.60
CA CYS A 403 -11.53 -16.42 -1.56
C CYS A 403 -12.31 -16.57 -0.23
N ASP A 404 -12.99 -17.71 -0.06
CA ASP A 404 -13.52 -18.12 1.23
C ASP A 404 -12.39 -18.55 2.20
N GLU A 405 -12.71 -18.62 3.49
CA GLU A 405 -11.73 -19.02 4.52
C GLU A 405 -11.34 -20.50 4.40
N GLU A 406 -12.22 -21.36 3.88
CA GLU A 406 -11.94 -22.79 3.65
C GLU A 406 -10.74 -22.95 2.68
N PHE A 407 -10.72 -22.20 1.58
CA PHE A 407 -9.63 -22.27 0.60
C PHE A 407 -8.39 -21.47 1.07
N ALA A 408 -8.59 -20.35 1.76
CA ALA A 408 -7.50 -19.53 2.30
C ALA A 408 -6.58 -20.33 3.23
N ARG A 409 -7.14 -21.23 4.04
CA ARG A 409 -6.40 -22.18 4.87
C ARG A 409 -5.36 -23.00 4.12
N GLY A 410 -5.76 -23.63 3.02
CA GLY A 410 -4.85 -24.38 2.16
C GLY A 410 -3.77 -23.47 1.54
N LEU A 411 -4.14 -22.26 1.13
CA LEU A 411 -3.18 -21.28 0.61
C LEU A 411 -2.15 -20.86 1.65
N ARG A 412 -2.53 -20.64 2.91
CA ARG A 412 -1.60 -20.33 4.01
C ARG A 412 -0.65 -21.49 4.29
N GLN A 413 -1.13 -22.73 4.27
CA GLN A 413 -0.28 -23.93 4.39
C GLN A 413 0.73 -24.02 3.25
N VAL A 414 0.32 -23.82 2.00
CA VAL A 414 1.24 -23.83 0.85
C VAL A 414 2.23 -22.67 0.92
N ARG A 415 1.80 -21.47 1.29
CA ARG A 415 2.69 -20.32 1.50
C ARG A 415 3.75 -20.64 2.54
N PHE A 416 3.33 -21.23 3.66
CA PHE A 416 4.24 -21.65 4.72
C PHE A 416 5.24 -22.71 4.24
N ALA A 417 4.77 -23.73 3.53
CA ALA A 417 5.62 -24.85 3.08
C ALA A 417 6.59 -24.45 1.96
N THR A 418 6.15 -23.65 1.00
CA THR A 418 6.94 -23.27 -0.19
C THR A 418 7.81 -22.02 0.04
N GLY A 419 7.50 -21.23 1.07
CA GLY A 419 8.21 -19.98 1.34
C GLY A 419 7.84 -18.84 0.41
N GLY A 420 6.73 -18.93 -0.33
CA GLY A 420 6.20 -17.88 -1.21
C GLY A 420 5.66 -16.64 -0.48
N VAL A 421 6.27 -16.24 0.63
CA VAL A 421 5.82 -15.19 1.55
C VAL A 421 5.99 -13.78 0.98
N LEU A 422 5.04 -12.89 1.25
CA LEU A 422 5.15 -11.48 0.92
C LEU A 422 6.02 -10.76 1.97
N HIS A 423 6.97 -9.94 1.51
CA HIS A 423 7.79 -9.13 2.42
C HIS A 423 6.93 -8.04 3.11
N PRO A 424 7.12 -7.74 4.42
CA PRO A 424 6.28 -6.77 5.14
C PRO A 424 6.28 -5.37 4.54
N LEU A 425 7.42 -4.89 4.01
CA LEU A 425 7.48 -3.62 3.28
C LEU A 425 6.58 -3.63 2.04
N ALA A 426 6.51 -4.75 1.31
CA ALA A 426 5.64 -4.89 0.16
C ALA A 426 4.16 -4.88 0.60
N GLY A 427 3.80 -5.56 1.69
CA GLY A 427 2.47 -5.47 2.30
C GLY A 427 2.07 -4.04 2.65
N TYR A 428 2.99 -3.27 3.24
CA TYR A 428 2.77 -1.85 3.54
C TYR A 428 2.57 -1.00 2.27
N LEU A 429 3.42 -1.18 1.25
CA LEU A 429 3.31 -0.45 -0.02
C LEU A 429 2.00 -0.75 -0.74
N LEU A 430 1.56 -2.01 -0.74
CA LEU A 430 0.27 -2.41 -1.30
C LEU A 430 -0.91 -1.78 -0.54
N LEU A 431 -0.89 -1.84 0.81
CA LEU A 431 -1.92 -1.19 1.62
C LEU A 431 -1.98 0.33 1.38
N ARG A 432 -0.83 0.97 1.15
CA ARG A 432 -0.76 2.38 0.74
C ARG A 432 -1.33 2.58 -0.67
N GLY A 433 -1.00 1.70 -1.61
CA GLY A 433 -1.49 1.72 -2.99
C GLY A 433 -3.02 1.56 -3.07
N LEU A 434 -3.62 0.69 -2.26
CA LEU A 434 -5.06 0.46 -2.24
C LEU A 434 -5.85 1.75 -1.92
N SER A 435 -5.35 2.59 -1.00
CA SER A 435 -6.06 3.83 -0.62
C SER A 435 -6.27 4.83 -1.75
N THR A 436 -5.43 4.78 -2.79
CA THR A 436 -5.60 5.62 -3.99
C THR A 436 -6.08 4.83 -5.20
N LEU A 437 -6.30 3.52 -5.08
CA LEU A 437 -6.71 2.66 -6.20
C LEU A 437 -7.96 3.19 -6.92
N PRO A 438 -9.07 3.55 -6.24
CA PRO A 438 -10.26 4.02 -6.93
C PRO A 438 -10.06 5.32 -7.72
N VAL A 439 -9.27 6.27 -7.20
CA VAL A 439 -9.00 7.53 -7.91
C VAL A 439 -8.04 7.32 -9.08
N ARG A 440 -6.99 6.51 -8.90
CA ARG A 440 -6.03 6.19 -9.96
C ARG A 440 -6.69 5.46 -11.12
N VAL A 441 -7.46 4.41 -10.84
CA VAL A 441 -8.14 3.63 -11.88
C VAL A 441 -9.14 4.48 -12.65
N ARG A 442 -9.95 5.31 -11.99
CA ARG A 442 -10.91 6.19 -12.68
C ARG A 442 -10.24 7.23 -13.57
N ALA A 443 -9.21 7.91 -13.06
CA ALA A 443 -8.48 8.92 -13.82
C ALA A 443 -7.78 8.30 -15.04
N ALA A 444 -7.03 7.21 -14.84
CA ALA A 444 -6.36 6.51 -15.92
C ALA A 444 -7.36 5.92 -16.95
N SER A 445 -8.54 5.48 -16.49
CA SER A 445 -9.60 5.00 -17.40
C SER A 445 -10.18 6.12 -18.26
N ALA A 446 -10.35 7.32 -17.71
CA ALA A 446 -10.81 8.48 -18.47
C ALA A 446 -9.81 8.88 -19.56
N ASN A 447 -8.52 8.94 -19.21
CA ASN A 447 -7.44 9.17 -20.18
C ASN A 447 -7.44 8.09 -21.27
N ALA A 448 -7.55 6.83 -20.89
CA ALA A 448 -7.52 5.71 -21.84
C ALA A 448 -8.72 5.73 -22.78
N ALA A 449 -9.92 6.06 -22.29
CA ALA A 449 -11.11 6.18 -23.14
C ALA A 449 -10.93 7.28 -24.21
N GLU A 450 -10.35 8.42 -23.85
CA GLU A 450 -10.09 9.51 -24.79
C GLU A 450 -9.00 9.13 -25.80
N LEU A 451 -7.89 8.54 -25.35
CA LEU A 451 -6.84 8.05 -26.27
C LEU A 451 -7.37 6.96 -27.21
N ALA A 452 -8.17 6.02 -26.71
CA ALA A 452 -8.80 4.98 -27.53
C ALA A 452 -9.70 5.59 -28.60
N ARG A 453 -10.48 6.63 -28.27
CA ARG A 453 -11.31 7.37 -29.22
C ARG A 453 -10.48 8.05 -30.31
N ARG A 454 -9.36 8.68 -29.95
CA ARG A 454 -8.47 9.34 -30.93
C ARG A 454 -7.76 8.33 -31.83
N LEU A 455 -7.21 7.27 -31.24
CA LEU A 455 -6.59 6.16 -31.98
C LEU A 455 -7.58 5.52 -32.96
N ALA A 456 -8.83 5.31 -32.56
CA ALA A 456 -9.86 4.73 -33.43
C ALA A 456 -10.26 5.63 -34.61
N ALA A 457 -10.01 6.94 -34.52
CA ALA A 457 -10.26 7.90 -35.59
C ALA A 457 -9.01 8.18 -36.45
N ASP A 458 -7.84 7.65 -36.07
CA ASP A 458 -6.57 7.91 -36.73
C ASP A 458 -6.38 6.97 -37.94
N PRO A 459 -6.16 7.49 -39.16
CA PRO A 459 -6.00 6.67 -40.36
C PRO A 459 -4.72 5.82 -40.39
N ARG A 460 -3.79 6.00 -39.44
CA ARG A 460 -2.56 5.19 -39.30
C ARG A 460 -2.77 3.95 -38.41
N VAL A 461 -3.91 3.88 -37.72
CA VAL A 461 -4.29 2.79 -36.83
C VAL A 461 -5.35 1.94 -37.53
N ASP A 462 -5.07 0.64 -37.66
CA ASP A 462 -5.96 -0.32 -38.30
C ASP A 462 -7.11 -0.73 -37.37
N ARG A 463 -6.78 -0.98 -36.09
CA ARG A 463 -7.73 -1.49 -35.12
C ARG A 463 -7.41 -1.02 -33.71
N VAL A 464 -8.44 -0.76 -32.92
CA VAL A 464 -8.33 -0.46 -31.48
C VAL A 464 -9.18 -1.45 -30.69
N HIS A 465 -8.59 -1.96 -29.61
CA HIS A 465 -9.19 -2.81 -28.60
C HIS A 465 -9.26 -2.04 -27.29
N TYR A 466 -10.47 -1.86 -26.79
CA TYR A 466 -10.74 -1.23 -25.50
C TYR A 466 -11.91 -1.97 -24.82
N PRO A 467 -11.76 -2.42 -23.56
CA PRO A 467 -12.82 -3.17 -22.88
C PRO A 467 -14.10 -2.33 -22.72
N ARG A 468 -15.27 -2.97 -22.76
CA ARG A 468 -16.56 -2.31 -22.49
C ARG A 468 -16.68 -1.89 -21.04
N ILE A 469 -16.06 -2.62 -20.11
CA ILE A 469 -15.97 -2.22 -18.70
C ILE A 469 -15.08 -0.99 -18.48
N GLY A 470 -14.40 -0.51 -19.54
CA GLY A 470 -13.40 0.54 -19.47
C GLY A 470 -12.07 0.02 -18.91
N GLY A 471 -11.36 0.88 -18.19
CA GLY A 471 -10.03 0.59 -17.68
C GLY A 471 -8.95 1.39 -18.38
N ALA A 472 -7.71 1.20 -17.92
CA ALA A 472 -6.56 1.97 -18.35
C ALA A 472 -5.68 1.24 -19.39
N MET A 473 -6.18 0.13 -19.95
CA MET A 473 -5.47 -0.64 -20.95
C MET A 473 -6.08 -0.37 -22.33
N ILE A 474 -5.20 -0.15 -23.32
CA ILE A 474 -5.55 -0.08 -24.74
C ILE A 474 -4.64 -1.05 -25.48
N ALA A 475 -5.17 -1.81 -26.42
CA ALA A 475 -4.36 -2.48 -27.42
C ALA A 475 -4.77 -2.00 -28.81
N PHE A 476 -3.83 -1.78 -29.72
CA PHE A 476 -4.13 -1.25 -31.04
C PHE A 476 -3.12 -1.73 -32.07
N GLU A 477 -3.56 -1.85 -33.32
CA GLU A 477 -2.74 -2.30 -34.43
C GLU A 477 -2.44 -1.10 -35.35
N VAL A 478 -1.17 -0.94 -35.71
CA VAL A 478 -0.72 0.15 -36.60
C VAL A 478 -0.46 -0.37 -38.00
N HIS A 479 -0.65 0.48 -39.02
CA HIS A 479 -0.28 0.15 -40.40
C HIS A 479 1.24 0.19 -40.64
N GLY A 480 1.96 1.05 -39.90
CA GLY A 480 3.42 1.16 -39.92
C GLY A 480 4.13 0.09 -39.10
N ASP A 481 5.44 0.28 -38.85
CA ASP A 481 6.21 -0.61 -37.98
C ASP A 481 5.95 -0.27 -36.49
N PRO A 482 5.37 -1.18 -35.67
CA PRO A 482 5.16 -0.93 -34.25
C PRO A 482 6.47 -0.65 -33.48
N HIS A 483 7.62 -1.15 -33.96
CA HIS A 483 8.92 -0.87 -33.35
C HIS A 483 9.34 0.58 -33.54
N GLU A 484 9.02 1.19 -34.68
CA GLU A 484 9.30 2.60 -34.94
C GLU A 484 8.43 3.51 -34.08
N VAL A 485 7.16 3.15 -33.88
CA VAL A 485 6.26 3.86 -32.94
C VAL A 485 6.82 3.81 -31.51
N ILE A 486 7.23 2.63 -31.03
CA ILE A 486 7.84 2.49 -29.70
C ILE A 486 9.16 3.26 -29.58
N ALA A 487 9.97 3.33 -30.64
CA ALA A 487 11.18 4.14 -30.64
C ALA A 487 10.91 5.65 -30.75
N GLY A 488 9.71 6.02 -31.21
CA GLY A 488 9.27 7.38 -31.47
C GLY A 488 8.77 8.14 -30.24
N VAL A 489 8.19 7.45 -29.25
CA VAL A 489 7.68 8.07 -28.01
C VAL A 489 8.79 8.72 -27.17
N ARG A 490 8.45 9.77 -26.43
CA ARG A 490 9.36 10.60 -25.63
C ARG A 490 8.87 10.81 -24.20
N LEU A 491 7.57 10.71 -23.96
CA LEU A 491 6.94 10.77 -22.65
C LEU A 491 6.55 9.36 -22.19
N ILE A 492 5.84 8.61 -23.04
CA ILE A 492 5.42 7.25 -22.75
C ILE A 492 6.65 6.35 -22.70
N THR A 493 6.76 5.54 -21.64
CA THR A 493 7.96 4.72 -21.42
C THR A 493 7.82 3.34 -22.07
N PRO A 494 8.76 2.92 -22.94
CA PRO A 494 8.83 1.54 -23.42
C PRO A 494 9.23 0.58 -22.29
N ALA A 495 8.27 -0.15 -21.72
CA ALA A 495 8.56 -1.07 -20.61
C ALA A 495 7.58 -2.25 -20.49
N VAL A 496 8.07 -3.33 -19.88
CA VAL A 496 7.33 -4.56 -19.63
C VAL A 496 6.55 -4.51 -18.31
N SER A 497 5.46 -3.77 -18.26
CA SER A 497 4.49 -3.88 -17.16
C SER A 497 3.18 -3.17 -17.53
N LEU A 498 2.36 -2.88 -16.52
CA LEU A 498 1.14 -2.10 -16.62
C LEU A 498 0.66 -1.66 -15.23
N GLY A 499 -0.27 -0.72 -15.21
CA GLY A 499 -1.00 -0.30 -14.02
C GLY A 499 -0.22 0.56 -13.03
N SER A 500 0.90 1.14 -13.46
CA SER A 500 1.60 2.20 -12.73
C SER A 500 0.92 3.56 -12.95
N VAL A 501 1.36 4.58 -12.23
CA VAL A 501 0.91 5.97 -12.43
C VAL A 501 1.43 6.59 -13.72
N ASP A 502 2.54 6.08 -14.26
CA ASP A 502 3.16 6.47 -15.53
C ASP A 502 2.72 5.56 -16.68
N SER A 503 2.62 6.15 -17.87
CA SER A 503 2.18 5.51 -19.10
C SER A 503 3.28 4.62 -19.70
N LEU A 504 2.93 3.36 -19.98
CA LEU A 504 3.85 2.36 -20.53
C LEU A 504 3.36 1.81 -21.86
N ILE A 505 4.25 1.69 -22.84
CA ILE A 505 3.95 1.05 -24.14
C ILE A 505 4.84 -0.17 -24.37
N GLN A 506 4.29 -1.21 -24.99
CA GLN A 506 5.06 -2.38 -25.42
C GLN A 506 4.51 -3.03 -26.67
N HIS A 507 5.35 -3.82 -27.34
CA HIS A 507 4.98 -4.73 -28.42
C HIS A 507 4.87 -6.16 -27.85
N PRO A 508 3.65 -6.70 -27.63
CA PRO A 508 3.47 -7.98 -26.94
C PRO A 508 4.14 -9.16 -27.62
N ALA A 509 4.14 -9.23 -28.96
CA ALA A 509 4.71 -10.34 -29.73
C ALA A 509 6.24 -10.47 -29.55
N SER A 510 6.97 -9.35 -29.44
CA SER A 510 8.43 -9.39 -29.24
C SER A 510 8.85 -9.63 -27.79
N ILE A 511 7.93 -9.46 -26.83
CA ILE A 511 8.27 -9.46 -25.40
C ILE A 511 7.36 -10.38 -24.59
N SER A 512 6.26 -9.85 -24.03
CA SER A 512 5.44 -10.54 -23.02
C SER A 512 4.86 -11.89 -23.46
N HIS A 513 4.64 -12.09 -24.77
CA HIS A 513 4.09 -13.34 -25.31
C HIS A 513 5.10 -14.12 -26.14
N ARG A 514 6.39 -13.71 -26.15
CA ARG A 514 7.44 -14.39 -26.94
C ARG A 514 7.58 -15.88 -26.65
N ILE A 515 7.24 -16.31 -25.42
CA ILE A 515 7.34 -17.70 -24.96
C ILE A 515 6.17 -18.56 -25.51
N VAL A 516 5.05 -17.96 -25.93
CA VAL A 516 3.92 -18.66 -26.56
C VAL A 516 4.28 -19.02 -28.00
N ALA A 517 3.88 -20.19 -28.51
CA ALA A 517 4.17 -20.61 -29.89
C ALA A 517 3.59 -19.62 -30.92
N ALA A 518 4.24 -19.48 -32.08
CA ALA A 518 3.87 -18.45 -33.06
C ALA A 518 2.46 -18.60 -33.62
N ASP A 519 2.01 -19.84 -33.82
CA ASP A 519 0.65 -20.14 -34.30
C ASP A 519 -0.38 -19.85 -33.19
N ASP A 520 -0.14 -20.32 -31.96
CA ASP A 520 -0.97 -20.01 -30.79
C ASP A 520 -1.08 -18.49 -30.52
N ARG A 521 -0.02 -17.70 -30.77
CA ARG A 521 -0.06 -16.23 -30.65
C ARG A 521 -0.99 -15.59 -31.68
N ARG A 522 -0.94 -16.06 -32.93
CA ARG A 522 -1.80 -15.54 -34.00
C ARG A 522 -3.26 -15.92 -33.76
N GLU A 523 -3.50 -17.15 -33.34
CA GLU A 523 -4.84 -17.65 -33.00
C GLU A 523 -5.44 -16.91 -31.79
N SER A 524 -4.61 -16.49 -30.84
CA SER A 524 -5.04 -15.67 -29.69
C SER A 524 -5.17 -14.16 -30.00
N GLY A 525 -5.01 -13.75 -31.26
CA GLY A 525 -5.14 -12.36 -31.70
C GLY A 525 -3.94 -11.47 -31.39
N VAL A 526 -2.78 -12.05 -31.05
CA VAL A 526 -1.53 -11.34 -30.80
C VAL A 526 -0.75 -11.21 -32.12
N GLY A 527 -1.18 -10.28 -32.96
CA GLY A 527 -0.51 -9.98 -34.23
C GLY A 527 0.84 -9.29 -34.06
N ASP A 528 1.69 -9.39 -35.09
CA ASP A 528 3.02 -8.75 -35.16
C ASP A 528 2.95 -7.21 -35.27
N ARG A 529 1.73 -6.64 -35.31
CA ARG A 529 1.45 -5.19 -35.37
C ARG A 529 0.83 -4.64 -34.09
N LEU A 530 0.54 -5.50 -33.12
CA LEU A 530 -0.20 -5.14 -31.93
C LEU A 530 0.70 -4.36 -30.96
N LEU A 531 0.29 -3.14 -30.62
CA LEU A 531 0.85 -2.37 -29.52
C LEU A 531 -0.10 -2.45 -28.33
N ARG A 532 0.48 -2.46 -27.13
CA ARG A 532 -0.29 -2.37 -25.88
C ARG A 532 0.18 -1.16 -25.09
N LEU A 533 -0.77 -0.31 -24.73
CA LEU A 533 -0.57 0.87 -23.91
C LEU A 533 -1.27 0.67 -22.56
N SER A 534 -0.50 0.80 -21.49
CA SER A 534 -1.00 1.00 -20.13
C SER A 534 -0.98 2.49 -19.88
N VAL A 535 -2.16 3.10 -19.84
CA VAL A 535 -2.32 4.55 -19.66
C VAL A 535 -2.19 4.91 -18.18
N GLY A 536 -1.41 5.95 -17.90
CA GLY A 536 -1.16 6.50 -16.58
C GLY A 536 -2.05 7.70 -16.25
N LEU A 537 -1.53 8.56 -15.37
CA LEU A 537 -2.20 9.72 -14.81
C LEU A 537 -1.72 11.05 -15.39
N GLU A 538 -0.90 11.01 -16.43
CA GLU A 538 -0.46 12.21 -17.14
C GLU A 538 -1.64 12.97 -17.77
N ASP A 539 -1.39 14.21 -18.20
CA ASP A 539 -2.37 14.95 -18.99
C ASP A 539 -2.61 14.22 -20.33
N VAL A 540 -3.88 14.06 -20.70
CA VAL A 540 -4.26 13.30 -21.88
C VAL A 540 -3.79 13.96 -23.18
N GLU A 541 -3.66 15.29 -23.21
CA GLU A 541 -3.15 16.01 -24.37
C GLU A 541 -1.65 15.77 -24.56
N ASP A 542 -0.89 15.72 -23.47
CA ASP A 542 0.55 15.39 -23.53
C ASP A 542 0.77 13.95 -24.02
N LEU A 543 -0.04 13.00 -23.52
CA LEU A 543 0.00 11.61 -23.99
C LEU A 543 -0.37 11.48 -25.46
N TRP A 544 -1.41 12.20 -25.90
CA TRP A 544 -1.79 12.19 -27.31
C TRP A 544 -0.73 12.82 -28.19
N ALA A 545 -0.16 13.97 -27.80
CA ALA A 545 0.88 14.64 -28.57
C ALA A 545 2.12 13.75 -28.76
N ASP A 546 2.50 12.99 -27.73
CA ASP A 546 3.59 12.03 -27.81
C ASP A 546 3.28 10.86 -28.76
N LEU A 547 2.07 10.28 -28.66
CA LEU A 547 1.63 9.20 -29.56
C LEU A 547 1.48 9.67 -31.01
N ASP A 548 0.87 10.83 -31.25
CA ASP A 548 0.67 11.41 -32.57
C ASP A 548 2.02 11.66 -33.28
N GLY A 549 2.98 12.22 -32.55
CA GLY A 549 4.34 12.42 -33.03
C GLY A 549 5.10 11.11 -33.29
N ALA A 550 4.83 10.05 -32.53
CA ALA A 550 5.41 8.72 -32.75
C ALA A 550 4.76 8.00 -33.94
N LEU A 551 3.45 8.11 -34.12
CA LEU A 551 2.70 7.53 -35.25
C LEU A 551 3.01 8.23 -36.58
N GLY A 552 3.46 9.49 -36.56
CA GLY A 552 3.76 10.28 -37.77
C GLY A 552 5.16 10.07 -38.35
N ARG A 553 6.00 9.27 -37.69
CA ARG A 553 7.29 8.84 -38.21
C ARG A 553 7.10 7.63 -39.10
#